data_AF-A0A3A6GDS7-F1
#
_entry.id   AF-A0A3A6GDS7-F1
#
_cell.length_a   1.000
_cell.length_b   1.000
_cell.length_c   1.000
_cell.angle_alpha   90.00
_cell.angle_beta   90.00
_cell.angle_gamma   90.00
#
_symmetry.space_group_name_H-M   'P 1'
#
loop_
_entity.id
_entity.type
_entity.pdbx_description
1 polymer ?
#
loop_
_entity_poly.entity_id
_entity_poly.type
_entity_poly.pdbx_seq_one_letter_code
_entity_poly.pdbx_strand_id
1 'polypeptide(L)'
;MGLESGFGKGQMFRSIQERLYYLYKEKRQPFICILDEAQYLNSNILRDLKMLMNQKYDSVNCFSLILSGEPYLNHILEKQVNEALRQRIVVHYNFHGLTDQEVPDYIRKKIRAAGGGPDIIDTAAISSVHSYSQGNTRLIDNVMTDAMTIGSQMEKKVIDADVMLAAINNQTLSR
;
A
#
# COMPACT_ATOMS: atom_id res chain seq x y z
N MET A 1 -1.44 0.72 -50.84
CA MET A 1 -2.62 1.39 -50.23
C MET A 1 -2.77 0.91 -48.81
N GLY A 2 -2.76 1.82 -47.84
CA GLY A 2 -3.45 1.65 -46.55
C GLY A 2 -2.73 0.81 -45.49
N LEU A 3 -1.96 1.53 -44.67
CA LEU A 3 -1.46 1.22 -43.32
C LEU A 3 -2.07 0.00 -42.58
N GLU A 4 -1.18 -0.81 -42.01
CA GLU A 4 -1.43 -1.93 -41.11
C GLU A 4 -2.44 -1.57 -39.99
N SER A 5 -3.60 -2.20 -40.05
CA SER A 5 -4.68 -1.99 -39.08
C SER A 5 -4.43 -2.82 -37.82
N GLY A 6 -3.81 -2.18 -36.83
CA GLY A 6 -3.99 -2.43 -35.40
C GLY A 6 -3.60 -3.82 -34.88
N PHE A 7 -2.51 -3.91 -34.10
CA PHE A 7 -2.27 -5.03 -33.19
C PHE A 7 -3.53 -5.31 -32.36
N GLY A 8 -4.25 -6.37 -32.69
CA GLY A 8 -5.51 -6.70 -32.02
C GLY A 8 -5.27 -7.06 -30.56
N LYS A 9 -6.15 -6.60 -29.68
CA LYS A 9 -6.11 -6.88 -28.22
C LYS A 9 -5.84 -8.37 -27.93
N GLY A 10 -6.43 -9.29 -28.68
CA GLY A 10 -6.20 -10.73 -28.53
C GLY A 10 -4.74 -11.16 -28.76
N GLN A 11 -4.05 -10.59 -29.75
CA GLN A 11 -2.64 -10.89 -30.01
C GLN A 11 -1.75 -10.38 -28.88
N MET A 12 -2.02 -9.17 -28.37
CA MET A 12 -1.29 -8.60 -27.24
C MET A 12 -1.43 -9.46 -25.98
N PHE A 13 -2.66 -9.93 -25.68
CA PHE A 13 -2.89 -10.84 -24.55
C PHE A 13 -2.07 -12.10 -24.70
N ARG A 14 -2.15 -12.75 -25.85
CA ARG A 14 -1.39 -13.98 -26.11
C ARG A 14 0.11 -13.77 -25.92
N SER A 15 0.67 -12.67 -26.43
CA SER A 15 2.09 -12.35 -26.25
C SER A 15 2.47 -12.19 -24.77
N ILE A 16 1.64 -11.50 -23.97
CA ILE A 16 1.85 -11.36 -22.53
C ILE A 16 1.79 -12.74 -21.86
N GLN A 17 0.77 -13.54 -22.17
CA GLN A 17 0.58 -14.88 -21.60
C GLN A 17 1.77 -15.81 -21.91
N GLU A 18 2.23 -15.84 -23.17
CA GLU A 18 3.41 -16.61 -23.60
C GLU A 18 4.67 -16.16 -22.86
N ARG A 19 4.85 -14.85 -22.69
CA ARG A 19 5.99 -14.30 -21.95
C ARG A 19 5.97 -14.67 -20.47
N LEU A 20 4.82 -14.55 -19.81
CA LEU A 20 4.67 -14.92 -18.40
C LEU A 20 4.93 -16.42 -18.20
N TYR A 21 4.43 -17.26 -19.09
CA TYR A 21 4.69 -18.69 -19.05
C TYR A 21 6.18 -19.03 -19.26
N TYR A 22 6.87 -18.34 -20.19
CA TYR A 22 8.31 -18.49 -20.38
C TYR A 22 9.10 -18.12 -19.11
N LEU A 23 8.76 -17.00 -18.46
CA LEU A 23 9.39 -16.57 -17.22
C LEU A 23 9.18 -17.60 -16.09
N TYR A 24 7.95 -18.08 -15.95
CA TYR A 24 7.58 -19.06 -14.94
C TYR A 24 8.29 -20.42 -15.17
N LYS A 25 8.23 -20.97 -16.38
CA LYS A 25 8.70 -22.34 -16.66
C LYS A 25 10.20 -22.40 -16.95
N GLU A 26 10.68 -21.58 -17.88
CA GLU A 26 12.05 -21.69 -18.39
C GLU A 26 13.04 -20.92 -17.51
N LYS A 27 12.63 -19.76 -17.00
CA LYS A 27 13.48 -18.92 -16.13
C LYS A 27 13.28 -19.18 -14.64
N ARG A 28 12.21 -19.87 -14.23
CA ARG A 28 11.81 -20.02 -12.82
C ARG A 28 11.75 -18.69 -12.07
N GLN A 29 11.34 -17.64 -12.77
CA GLN A 29 11.20 -16.29 -12.24
C GLN A 29 9.71 -16.00 -12.02
N PRO A 30 9.26 -15.97 -10.75
CA PRO A 30 7.87 -15.63 -10.45
C PRO A 30 7.61 -14.17 -10.82
N PHE A 31 6.55 -13.92 -11.58
CA PHE A 31 6.08 -12.58 -11.88
C PHE A 31 5.05 -12.14 -10.84
N ILE A 32 5.21 -10.93 -10.31
CA ILE A 32 4.25 -10.32 -9.39
C ILE A 32 3.78 -9.01 -10.02
N CYS A 33 2.47 -8.92 -10.26
CA CYS A 33 1.82 -7.70 -10.74
C CYS A 33 1.16 -7.01 -9.55
N ILE A 34 1.61 -5.79 -9.23
CA ILE A 34 1.03 -4.96 -8.18
C ILE A 34 0.32 -3.79 -8.85
N LEU A 35 -0.98 -3.67 -8.62
CA LEU A 35 -1.78 -2.55 -9.08
C LEU A 35 -2.18 -1.74 -7.85
N ASP A 36 -1.58 -0.55 -7.73
CA ASP A 36 -1.95 0.41 -6.70
C ASP A 36 -3.13 1.28 -7.16
N GLU A 37 -3.91 1.76 -6.21
CA GLU A 37 -5.16 2.51 -6.46
C GLU A 37 -6.13 1.79 -7.43
N ALA A 38 -6.26 0.47 -7.26
CA ALA A 38 -7.04 -0.39 -8.16
C ALA A 38 -8.53 -0.05 -8.18
N GLN A 39 -9.05 0.76 -7.25
CA GLN A 39 -10.43 1.25 -7.27
C GLN A 39 -10.76 2.12 -8.50
N TYR A 40 -9.75 2.68 -9.17
CA TYR A 40 -9.94 3.43 -10.42
C TYR A 40 -10.06 2.52 -11.65
N LEU A 41 -9.80 1.21 -11.52
CA LEU A 41 -9.96 0.27 -12.62
C LEU A 41 -11.44 0.06 -12.93
N ASN A 42 -11.78 0.23 -14.21
CA ASN A 42 -13.11 -0.12 -14.68
C ASN A 42 -13.28 -1.65 -14.81
N SER A 43 -14.53 -2.12 -14.85
CA SER A 43 -14.84 -3.56 -14.93
C SER A 43 -14.29 -4.25 -16.19
N ASN A 44 -14.06 -3.52 -17.28
CA ASN A 44 -13.45 -4.09 -18.48
C ASN A 44 -11.99 -4.48 -18.23
N ILE A 45 -11.23 -3.65 -17.51
CA ILE A 45 -9.84 -3.94 -17.13
C ILE A 45 -9.80 -5.09 -16.12
N LEU A 46 -10.71 -5.14 -15.15
CA LEU A 46 -10.77 -6.25 -14.19
C LEU A 46 -11.06 -7.60 -14.89
N ARG A 47 -11.96 -7.61 -15.88
CA ARG A 47 -12.21 -8.78 -16.73
C ARG A 47 -10.97 -9.17 -17.54
N ASP A 48 -10.26 -8.19 -18.08
CA ASP A 48 -9.02 -8.38 -18.81
C ASP A 48 -7.93 -9.02 -17.93
N LEU A 49 -7.76 -8.57 -16.69
CA LEU A 49 -6.85 -9.18 -15.72
C LEU A 49 -7.20 -10.65 -15.47
N LYS A 50 -8.49 -10.96 -15.31
CA LYS A 50 -8.96 -12.36 -15.19
C LYS A 50 -8.59 -13.20 -16.41
N MET A 51 -8.71 -12.63 -17.62
CA MET A 51 -8.33 -13.33 -18.86
C MET A 51 -6.83 -13.60 -18.91
N LEU A 52 -5.98 -12.66 -18.49
CA LEU A 52 -4.52 -12.86 -18.42
C LEU A 52 -4.13 -13.99 -17.45
N MET A 53 -4.84 -14.10 -16.32
CA MET A 53 -4.64 -15.16 -15.33
C MET A 53 -5.07 -16.54 -15.80
N ASN A 54 -5.94 -16.63 -16.82
CA ASN A 54 -6.40 -17.91 -17.36
C ASN A 54 -5.33 -18.53 -18.28
N GLN A 55 -4.44 -19.33 -17.70
CA GLN A 55 -3.34 -20.01 -18.39
C GLN A 55 -3.57 -21.52 -18.40
N LYS A 56 -3.42 -22.15 -19.58
CA LYS A 56 -3.54 -23.61 -19.78
C LYS A 56 -4.76 -24.23 -19.07
N TYR A 57 -5.97 -23.79 -19.42
CA TYR A 57 -7.21 -24.28 -18.78
C TYR A 57 -7.18 -24.15 -17.24
N ASP A 58 -6.63 -23.05 -16.73
CA ASP A 58 -6.46 -22.77 -15.30
C ASP A 58 -5.59 -23.75 -14.50
N SER A 59 -4.77 -24.57 -15.17
CA SER A 59 -3.90 -25.54 -14.51
C SER A 59 -2.61 -24.94 -13.92
N VAL A 60 -2.25 -23.71 -14.30
CA VAL A 60 -0.98 -23.07 -13.88
C VAL A 60 -1.19 -21.58 -13.57
N ASN A 61 -0.80 -21.16 -12.35
CA ASN A 61 -0.71 -19.75 -12.01
C ASN A 61 0.68 -19.21 -12.40
N CYS A 62 0.79 -18.64 -13.60
CA CYS A 62 2.07 -18.10 -14.10
C CYS A 62 2.51 -16.80 -13.38
N PHE A 63 1.60 -16.12 -12.67
CA PHE A 63 1.92 -14.91 -11.92
C PHE A 63 0.98 -14.70 -10.72
N SER A 64 1.43 -13.85 -9.78
CA SER A 64 0.63 -13.37 -8.66
C SER A 64 0.13 -11.95 -8.93
N LEU A 65 -1.13 -11.68 -8.62
CA LEU A 65 -1.75 -10.37 -8.72
C LEU A 65 -2.02 -9.82 -7.31
N ILE A 66 -1.54 -8.60 -7.05
CA ILE A 66 -1.84 -7.84 -5.83
C ILE A 66 -2.63 -6.60 -6.26
N LEU A 67 -3.84 -6.48 -5.76
CA LEU A 67 -4.67 -5.28 -5.92
C LEU A 67 -4.61 -4.52 -4.59
N SER A 68 -4.10 -3.29 -4.63
CA SER A 68 -4.05 -2.36 -3.51
C SER A 68 -4.91 -1.15 -3.83
N GLY A 69 -5.52 -0.54 -2.82
CA GLY A 69 -6.36 0.62 -3.00
C GLY A 69 -7.21 0.92 -1.78
N GLU A 70 -8.13 1.86 -1.96
CA GLU A 70 -9.08 2.25 -0.92
C GLU A 70 -10.07 1.12 -0.55
N PRO A 71 -10.71 1.18 0.64
CA PRO A 71 -11.74 0.20 1.04
C PRO A 71 -12.86 0.02 0.00
N TYR A 72 -13.13 1.06 -0.82
CA TYR A 72 -14.09 1.00 -1.91
C TYR A 72 -13.77 -0.06 -2.98
N LEU A 73 -12.51 -0.46 -3.13
CA LEU A 73 -12.09 -1.56 -4.00
C LEU A 73 -12.82 -2.87 -3.66
N ASN A 74 -13.03 -3.16 -2.38
CA ASN A 74 -13.78 -4.35 -1.96
C ASN A 74 -15.21 -4.32 -2.51
N HIS A 75 -15.89 -3.17 -2.44
CA HIS A 75 -17.22 -2.99 -3.01
C HIS A 75 -17.25 -3.13 -4.53
N ILE A 76 -16.18 -2.73 -5.23
CA ILE A 76 -16.07 -2.96 -6.68
C ILE A 76 -15.94 -4.46 -6.95
N LEU A 77 -15.08 -5.17 -6.23
CA LEU A 77 -14.82 -6.61 -6.43
C LEU A 77 -16.04 -7.49 -6.07
N GLU A 78 -16.86 -7.06 -5.10
CA GLU A 78 -18.09 -7.76 -4.69
C GLU A 78 -19.22 -7.69 -5.71
N LYS A 79 -19.18 -6.76 -6.68
CA LYS A 79 -20.18 -6.69 -7.75
C LYS A 79 -20.18 -7.97 -8.56
N GLN A 80 -21.37 -8.47 -8.92
CA GLN A 80 -21.56 -9.71 -9.68
C GLN A 80 -20.73 -9.77 -10.98
N VAL A 81 -20.54 -8.64 -11.67
CA VAL A 81 -19.72 -8.55 -12.88
C VAL A 81 -18.25 -8.94 -12.66
N ASN A 82 -17.75 -8.82 -11.42
CA ASN A 82 -16.36 -9.10 -11.04
C ASN A 82 -16.21 -10.43 -10.28
N GLU A 83 -17.27 -11.21 -10.11
CA GLU A 83 -17.27 -12.45 -9.32
C GLU A 83 -16.17 -13.43 -9.76
N ALA A 84 -15.97 -13.58 -11.07
CA ALA A 84 -14.96 -14.47 -11.62
C ALA A 84 -13.51 -14.07 -11.30
N LEU A 85 -13.23 -12.76 -11.14
CA LEU A 85 -11.93 -12.30 -10.65
C LEU A 85 -11.85 -12.46 -9.14
N ARG A 86 -12.92 -12.09 -8.41
CA ARG A 86 -12.98 -12.18 -6.94
C ARG A 86 -12.70 -13.60 -6.44
N GLN A 87 -13.24 -14.62 -7.10
CA GLN A 87 -13.00 -16.03 -6.74
C GLN A 87 -11.51 -16.45 -6.85
N ARG A 88 -10.68 -15.70 -7.58
CA ARG A 88 -9.23 -15.95 -7.67
C ARG A 88 -8.41 -15.20 -6.63
N ILE A 89 -9.01 -14.26 -5.92
CA ILE A 89 -8.35 -13.51 -4.85
C ILE A 89 -8.46 -14.37 -3.58
N VAL A 90 -7.37 -15.05 -3.24
CA VAL A 90 -7.33 -15.98 -2.11
C VAL A 90 -7.15 -15.23 -0.78
N VAL A 91 -6.56 -14.03 -0.82
CA VAL A 91 -6.23 -13.23 0.36
C VAL A 91 -6.90 -11.87 0.24
N HIS A 92 -7.70 -11.54 1.25
CA HIS A 92 -8.26 -10.22 1.46
C HIS A 92 -7.74 -9.68 2.79
N TYR A 93 -7.15 -8.49 2.76
CA TYR A 93 -6.61 -7.83 3.95
C TYR A 93 -7.03 -6.36 3.95
N ASN A 94 -7.66 -5.94 5.04
CA ASN A 94 -7.98 -4.53 5.27
C ASN A 94 -7.02 -4.00 6.33
N PHE A 95 -6.23 -3.01 5.96
CA PHE A 95 -5.33 -2.35 6.90
C PHE A 95 -6.13 -1.34 7.75
N HIS A 96 -6.20 -1.59 9.06
CA HIS A 96 -6.96 -0.76 10.02
C HIS A 96 -6.08 0.26 10.76
N GLY A 97 -4.82 0.41 10.37
CA GLY A 97 -3.83 1.17 11.15
C GLY A 97 -3.04 0.26 12.08
N LEU A 98 -2.07 0.86 12.76
CA LEU A 98 -1.26 0.21 13.77
C LEU A 98 -2.01 0.12 15.09
N THR A 99 -1.84 -0.97 15.82
CA THR A 99 -2.34 -1.13 17.19
C THR A 99 -1.52 -0.32 18.20
N ASP A 100 -2.06 -0.13 19.39
CA ASP A 100 -1.40 0.51 20.54
C ASP A 100 -0.01 -0.06 20.83
N GLN A 101 0.17 -1.35 20.60
CA GLN A 101 1.45 -2.04 20.82
C GLN A 101 2.43 -1.82 19.66
N GLU A 102 1.94 -1.66 18.43
CA GLU A 102 2.76 -1.47 17.24
C GLU A 102 3.22 -0.02 17.04
N VAL A 103 2.47 0.97 17.53
CA VAL A 103 2.80 2.39 17.36
C VAL A 103 4.13 2.78 17.99
N PRO A 104 4.44 2.42 19.26
CA PRO A 104 5.75 2.68 19.85
C PRO A 104 6.89 2.06 19.04
N ASP A 105 6.70 0.83 18.56
CA ASP A 105 7.72 0.11 17.79
C ASP A 105 7.92 0.73 16.40
N TYR A 106 6.85 1.16 15.76
CA TYR A 106 6.89 1.90 14.50
C TYR A 106 7.70 3.20 14.63
N ILE A 107 7.38 4.02 15.64
CA ILE A 107 8.08 5.30 15.89
C ILE A 107 9.56 5.04 16.18
N ARG A 108 9.87 4.12 17.10
CA ARG A 108 11.26 3.78 17.45
C ARG A 108 12.04 3.24 16.25
N LYS A 109 11.41 2.41 15.40
CA LYS A 109 12.04 1.89 14.18
C LYS A 109 12.36 3.00 13.19
N LYS A 110 11.46 3.99 13.02
CA LYS A 110 11.70 5.17 12.17
C LYS A 110 12.84 6.02 12.70
N ILE A 111 12.87 6.30 14.01
CA ILE A 111 13.96 7.05 14.65
C ILE A 111 15.30 6.32 14.45
N ARG A 112 15.34 5.01 14.70
CA ARG A 112 16.55 4.20 14.49
C ARG A 112 17.00 4.20 13.03
N ALA A 113 16.07 4.13 12.08
CA ALA A 113 16.38 4.20 10.65
C ALA A 113 16.99 5.55 10.24
N ALA A 114 16.63 6.63 10.95
CA ALA A 114 17.23 7.95 10.78
C ALA A 114 18.56 8.13 11.55
N GLY A 115 19.07 7.09 12.22
CA GLY A 115 20.30 7.15 13.02
C GLY A 115 20.10 7.66 14.46
N GLY A 116 18.86 7.88 14.88
CA GLY A 116 18.52 8.33 16.22
C GLY A 116 18.49 7.21 17.26
N GLY A 117 18.80 7.56 18.51
CA GLY A 117 18.64 6.69 19.68
C GLY A 117 17.19 6.63 20.18
N PRO A 118 16.83 5.61 20.97
CA PRO A 118 15.49 5.48 21.56
C PRO A 118 15.17 6.63 22.54
N ASP A 119 16.18 7.29 23.10
CA ASP A 119 16.05 8.32 24.11
C ASP A 119 15.70 9.71 23.55
N ILE A 120 15.58 9.83 22.22
CA ILE A 120 15.22 11.10 21.55
C ILE A 120 13.73 11.44 21.73
N ILE A 121 12.91 10.47 22.14
CA ILE A 121 11.48 10.68 22.40
C ILE A 121 11.08 10.00 23.71
N ASP A 122 10.31 10.70 24.53
CA ASP A 122 9.79 10.14 25.77
C ASP A 122 8.53 9.27 25.53
N THR A 123 8.13 8.50 26.53
CA THR A 123 6.96 7.62 26.42
C THR A 123 5.64 8.41 26.44
N ALA A 124 5.64 9.61 27.04
CA ALA A 124 4.46 10.46 27.10
C ALA A 124 4.10 11.04 25.72
N ALA A 125 5.09 11.49 24.96
CA ALA A 125 4.99 11.94 23.59
C ALA A 125 4.49 10.83 22.66
N ILE A 126 5.02 9.61 22.80
CA ILE A 126 4.51 8.43 22.05
C ILE A 126 3.02 8.22 22.34
N SER A 127 2.62 8.30 23.61
CA SER A 127 1.22 8.16 24.02
C SER A 127 0.32 9.27 23.45
N SER A 128 0.81 10.50 23.41
CA SER A 128 0.11 11.65 22.81
C SER A 128 -0.09 11.48 21.30
N VAL A 129 0.95 11.08 20.57
CA VAL A 129 0.85 10.79 19.12
C VAL A 129 -0.14 9.67 18.87
N HIS A 130 -0.06 8.61 19.67
CA HIS A 130 -0.95 7.47 19.52
C HIS A 130 -2.42 7.91 19.67
N SER A 131 -2.72 8.65 20.74
CA SER A 131 -4.08 9.13 21.03
C SER A 131 -4.63 10.03 19.91
N TYR A 132 -3.78 10.84 19.28
CA TYR A 132 -4.18 11.70 18.16
C TYR A 132 -4.33 10.94 16.84
N SER A 133 -3.35 10.08 16.51
CA SER A 133 -3.27 9.43 15.21
C SER A 133 -4.18 8.19 15.06
N GLN A 134 -4.58 7.58 16.19
CA GLN A 134 -5.38 6.35 16.22
C GLN A 134 -4.77 5.25 15.32
N GLY A 135 -3.44 5.11 15.37
CA GLY A 135 -2.71 4.12 14.59
C GLY A 135 -2.47 4.48 13.11
N ASN A 136 -2.93 5.63 12.63
CA ASN A 136 -2.70 6.05 11.25
C ASN A 136 -1.22 6.45 11.03
N THR A 137 -0.50 5.61 10.29
CA THR A 137 0.94 5.79 10.01
C THR A 137 1.29 7.14 9.38
N ARG A 138 0.42 7.68 8.52
CA ARG A 138 0.64 8.96 7.85
C ARG A 138 0.50 10.13 8.83
N LEU A 139 -0.50 10.08 9.72
CA LEU A 139 -0.66 11.08 10.77
C LEU A 139 0.49 11.02 11.77
N ILE A 140 0.94 9.81 12.14
CA ILE A 140 2.12 9.60 12.97
C ILE A 140 3.33 10.27 12.32
N ASP A 141 3.62 9.96 11.05
CA ASP A 141 4.78 10.52 10.34
C ASP A 141 4.73 12.05 10.26
N ASN A 142 3.57 12.64 9.98
CA ASN A 142 3.40 14.09 9.90
C ASN A 142 3.63 14.76 11.26
N VAL A 143 2.96 14.29 12.31
CA VAL A 143 3.09 14.85 13.66
C VAL A 143 4.52 14.69 14.16
N MET A 144 5.15 13.53 13.93
CA MET A 144 6.54 13.30 14.32
C MET A 144 7.51 14.23 13.59
N THR A 145 7.28 14.51 12.31
CA THR A 145 8.11 15.45 11.53
C THR A 145 8.01 16.87 12.11
N ASP A 146 6.81 17.32 12.45
CA ASP A 146 6.59 18.61 13.11
C ASP A 146 7.23 18.64 14.49
N ALA A 147 7.04 17.59 15.30
CA ALA A 147 7.61 17.49 16.64
C ALA A 147 9.14 17.56 16.62
N MET A 148 9.79 16.86 15.67
CA MET A 148 11.24 16.94 15.50
C MET A 148 11.69 18.33 15.05
N THR A 149 10.93 18.99 14.19
CA THR A 149 11.22 20.36 13.73
C THR A 149 11.12 21.37 14.88
N ILE A 150 10.03 21.32 15.65
CA ILE A 150 9.80 22.19 16.82
C ILE A 150 10.85 21.90 17.89
N GLY A 151 11.11 20.62 18.19
CA GLY A 151 12.13 20.21 19.16
C GLY A 151 13.51 20.73 18.80
N SER A 152 13.88 20.68 17.52
CA SER A 152 15.14 21.25 17.03
C SER A 152 15.19 22.78 17.19
N GLN A 153 14.10 23.50 16.90
CA GLN A 153 14.04 24.96 17.06
C GLN A 153 14.13 25.39 18.53
N MET A 154 13.63 24.55 19.44
CA MET A 154 13.70 24.75 20.88
C MET A 154 15.00 24.20 21.51
N GLU A 155 15.94 23.69 20.71
CA GLU A 155 17.18 23.03 21.15
C GLU A 155 16.94 21.89 22.17
N LYS A 156 15.77 21.23 22.12
CA LYS A 156 15.47 20.09 22.99
C LYS A 156 16.21 18.84 22.50
N LYS A 157 16.82 18.12 23.44
CA LYS A 157 17.44 16.80 23.19
C LYS A 157 16.43 15.65 23.16
N VAL A 158 15.28 15.84 23.80
CA VAL A 158 14.21 14.84 23.93
C VAL A 158 12.89 15.51 23.53
N ILE A 159 12.14 14.82 22.66
CA ILE A 159 10.77 15.18 22.33
C ILE A 159 9.88 14.69 23.47
N ASP A 160 9.36 15.65 24.23
CA ASP A 160 8.44 15.42 25.34
C ASP A 160 6.98 15.69 24.94
N ALA A 161 6.07 15.43 25.86
CA ALA A 161 4.63 15.63 25.65
C ALA A 161 4.29 17.07 25.21
N ASP A 162 5.01 18.09 25.70
CA ASP A 162 4.74 19.49 25.38
C ASP A 162 5.08 19.80 23.91
N VAL A 163 6.25 19.37 23.44
CA VAL A 163 6.63 19.51 22.02
C VAL A 163 5.65 18.72 21.14
N MET A 164 5.22 17.56 21.61
CA MET A 164 4.29 16.73 20.86
C MET A 164 2.91 17.38 20.73
N LEU A 165 2.40 17.98 21.80
CA LEU A 165 1.14 18.72 21.77
C LEU A 165 1.23 19.93 20.85
N ALA A 166 2.36 20.66 20.84
CA ALA A 166 2.59 21.74 19.90
C ALA A 166 2.53 21.27 18.44
N ALA A 167 3.14 20.12 18.13
CA ALA A 167 3.10 19.52 16.80
C ALA A 167 1.69 19.08 16.39
N ILE A 168 0.93 18.46 17.31
CA ILE A 168 -0.47 18.08 17.09
C ILE A 168 -1.35 19.30 16.79
N ASN A 169 -1.16 20.39 17.52
CA ASN A 169 -1.89 21.64 17.29
C ASN A 169 -1.56 22.22 15.91
N ASN A 170 -0.30 22.15 15.48
CA ASN A 170 0.12 22.62 14.16
C ASN A 170 -0.56 21.84 13.01
N GLN A 171 -0.67 20.51 13.15
CA GLN A 171 -1.37 19.66 12.18
C GLN A 171 -2.87 19.94 12.11
N THR A 172 -3.49 20.36 13.22
CA THR A 172 -4.91 20.72 13.28
C THR A 172 -5.19 22.06 12.61
N LEU A 173 -4.27 23.02 12.73
CA LEU A 173 -4.36 24.35 12.10
C LEU A 173 -4.12 24.33 10.59
N SER A 174 -3.44 23.30 10.08
CA SER A 174 -3.11 23.12 8.67
C SER A 174 -4.18 22.36 7.86
N ARG A 175 -5.28 21.96 8.50
CA ARG A 175 -6.47 21.37 7.86
C ARG A 175 -7.56 22.40 7.67
#